data_AF-A0A522C7C9-F1
#
_entry.id   AF-A0A522C7C9-F1
#
_cell.length_a   1.000
_cell.length_b   1.000
_cell.length_c   1.000
_cell.angle_alpha   90.00
_cell.angle_beta   90.00
_cell.angle_gamma   90.00
#
_symmetry.space_group_name_H-M   'P 1'
#
loop_
_entity.id
_entity.type
_entity.pdbx_description
1 polymer ?
#
loop_
_entity_poly.entity_id
_entity_poly.type
_entity_poly.pdbx_seq_one_letter_code
_entity_poly.pdbx_strand_id
1 'polypeptide(L)' 'MISRQTQLTTSRRDALAETLRSTADLLRQRRAADVPEQDIEDYVALDWLEWHGGSLRLTITGDNICKQLSVRTA' A
#
# COMPACT_ATOMS: atom_id res chain seq x y z
N MET A 1 -2.63 15.58 20.32
CA MET A 1 -3.60 14.91 19.43
C MET A 1 -2.97 13.59 19.03
N ILE A 2 -3.34 12.50 19.71
CA ILE A 2 -2.68 11.20 19.56
C ILE A 2 -3.08 10.65 18.20
N SER A 3 -2.20 10.79 17.21
CA SER A 3 -2.35 10.17 15.90
C SER A 3 -2.57 8.69 16.12
N ARG A 4 -3.79 8.21 15.83
CA ARG A 4 -4.17 6.80 15.85
C ARG A 4 -3.45 6.09 14.71
N GLN A 5 -2.14 5.99 14.79
CA GLN A 5 -1.36 5.11 13.92
C GLN A 5 -1.82 3.70 14.27
N THR A 6 -2.66 3.14 13.41
CA THR A 6 -3.15 1.76 13.47
C THR A 6 -1.92 0.88 13.71
N GLN A 7 -1.82 0.29 14.90
CA GLN A 7 -0.75 -0.68 15.20
C GLN A 7 -1.06 -1.95 14.39
N LEU A 8 -0.79 -1.89 13.08
CA LEU A 8 -0.89 -3.04 12.20
C LEU A 8 0.08 -4.10 12.69
N THR A 9 -0.43 -5.30 12.92
CA THR A 9 0.38 -6.45 13.29
C THR A 9 1.37 -6.74 12.17
N THR A 10 2.51 -7.34 12.52
CA THR A 10 3.52 -7.76 11.52
C THR A 10 2.87 -8.62 10.43
N SER A 11 2.00 -9.57 10.82
CA SER A 11 1.26 -10.42 9.87
C SER A 11 0.37 -9.64 8.92
N ARG A 12 -0.32 -8.59 9.38
CA ARG A 12 -1.15 -7.74 8.50
C ARG A 12 -0.28 -6.94 7.54
N ARG A 13 0.87 -6.41 8.00
CA ARG A 13 1.82 -5.71 7.13
C ARG A 13 2.42 -6.62 6.08
N ASP A 14 2.78 -7.86 6.42
CA ASP A 14 3.28 -8.83 5.45
C ASP A 14 2.22 -9.16 4.38
N ALA A 15 0.96 -9.40 4.77
CA ALA A 15 -0.13 -9.65 3.84
C ALA A 15 -0.40 -8.45 2.90
N LEU A 16 -0.33 -7.22 3.44
CA LEU A 16 -0.42 -6.00 2.64
C LEU A 16 0.78 -5.87 1.70
N ALA A 17 2.00 -6.23 2.14
CA ALA A 17 3.18 -6.19 1.30
C ALA A 17 2.99 -7.13 0.09
N GLU A 18 2.56 -8.36 0.31
CA GLU A 18 2.33 -9.35 -0.75
C GLU A 18 1.32 -8.89 -1.80
N THR A 19 0.31 -8.12 -1.39
CA THR A 19 -0.75 -7.61 -2.27
C THR A 19 -0.48 -6.21 -2.83
N LEU A 20 0.55 -5.50 -2.34
CA LEU A 20 0.88 -4.14 -2.73
C LEU A 20 1.21 -4.02 -4.23
N ARG A 21 1.88 -5.02 -4.81
CA ARG A 21 2.22 -5.00 -6.25
C ARG A 21 0.96 -5.01 -7.12
N SER A 22 0.05 -5.95 -6.87
CA SER A 22 -1.23 -6.04 -7.58
C SER A 22 -2.05 -4.77 -7.39
N THR A 23 -2.02 -4.19 -6.19
CA THR A 23 -2.62 -2.89 -5.90
C THR A 23 -2.01 -1.79 -6.77
N ALA A 24 -0.68 -1.71 -6.87
CA ALA A 24 0.00 -0.72 -7.72
C ALA A 24 -0.37 -0.88 -9.21
N ASP A 25 -0.53 -2.11 -9.71
CA ASP A 25 -1.00 -2.38 -11.06
C ASP A 25 -2.45 -1.89 -11.29
N LEU A 26 -3.33 -2.06 -10.30
CA LEU A 26 -4.70 -1.51 -10.34
C LEU A 26 -4.69 0.02 -10.36
N LEU A 27 -3.86 0.67 -9.54
CA LEU A 27 -3.72 2.13 -9.53
C LEU A 27 -3.24 2.66 -10.89
N ARG A 28 -2.26 1.98 -11.52
CA ARG A 28 -1.79 2.32 -12.88
C ARG A 28 -2.89 2.21 -13.93
N GLN A 29 -3.84 1.30 -13.75
CA GLN A 29 -5.00 1.10 -14.61
C GLN A 29 -6.17 2.04 -14.28
N ARG A 30 -6.01 2.98 -13.32
CA ARG A 30 -7.10 3.83 -12.79
C ARG A 30 -8.24 3.03 -12.13
N ARG A 31 -7.91 1.84 -11.62
CA ARG A 31 -8.84 0.88 -11.01
C ARG A 31 -8.73 0.86 -9.48
N ALA A 32 -8.51 2.03 -8.87
CA ALA A 32 -8.43 2.16 -7.42
C ALA A 32 -9.71 1.65 -6.71
N ALA A 33 -10.86 1.72 -7.38
CA ALA A 33 -12.14 1.22 -6.87
C ALA A 33 -12.20 -0.30 -6.68
N ASP A 34 -11.28 -1.07 -7.30
CA ASP A 34 -11.18 -2.52 -7.12
C ASP A 34 -10.32 -2.91 -5.91
N VAL A 35 -9.67 -1.93 -5.26
CA VAL A 35 -8.89 -2.15 -4.04
C VAL A 35 -9.84 -1.98 -2.84
N PRO A 36 -9.87 -2.92 -1.89
CA PRO A 36 -10.69 -2.78 -0.69
C PRO A 36 -10.36 -1.48 0.06
N GLU A 37 -11.38 -0.74 0.49
CA GLU A 37 -11.21 0.54 1.19
C GLU A 37 -10.33 0.41 2.44
N GLN A 38 -10.50 -0.67 3.20
CA GLN A 38 -9.66 -0.98 4.37
C GLN A 38 -8.18 -1.18 4.01
N ASP A 39 -7.89 -1.79 2.86
CA ASP A 39 -6.51 -1.97 2.40
C ASP A 39 -5.92 -0.61 2.00
N ILE A 40 -6.69 0.26 1.33
CA ILE A 40 -6.28 1.63 1.00
C ILE A 40 -5.93 2.41 2.27
N GLU A 41 -6.81 2.39 3.28
CA GLU A 41 -6.56 3.06 4.56
C GLU A 41 -5.28 2.55 5.23
N ASP A 42 -5.08 1.23 5.26
CA ASP A 42 -3.88 0.62 5.82
C ASP A 42 -2.62 1.01 5.03
N TYR A 43 -2.68 1.02 3.70
CA TYR A 43 -1.56 1.44 2.86
C TYR A 43 -1.20 2.91 3.06
N VAL A 44 -2.19 3.79 3.22
CA VAL A 44 -1.97 5.21 3.52
C VAL A 44 -1.42 5.39 4.93
N ALA A 45 -1.91 4.62 5.91
CA ALA A 45 -1.40 4.63 7.28
C ALA A 45 0.05 4.12 7.37
N LEU A 46 0.48 3.26 6.45
CA LEU A 46 1.85 2.76 6.34
C LEU A 46 2.78 3.65 5.52
N ASP A 47 2.32 4.79 5.00
CA ASP A 47 3.05 5.66 4.07
C ASP A 47 3.42 4.95 2.75
N TRP A 48 2.72 3.88 2.38
CA TRP A 48 2.99 3.13 1.13
C TRP A 48 2.21 3.71 -0.04
N LEU A 49 1.02 4.25 0.23
CA LEU A 49 0.22 5.01 -0.71
C LEU A 49 -0.05 6.41 -0.17
N GLU A 50 -0.25 7.36 -1.08
CA GLU A 50 -0.65 8.72 -0.74
C GLU A 50 -1.79 9.20 -1.64
N TRP A 51 -2.62 10.10 -1.07
CA TRP A 51 -3.63 10.82 -1.84
C TRP A 51 -2.99 12.02 -2.53
N HIS A 52 -3.05 12.03 -3.86
CA HIS A 52 -2.54 13.09 -4.70
C HIS A 52 -3.63 13.59 -5.65
N GLY A 53 -4.21 14.76 -5.33
CA GLY A 53 -5.16 15.45 -6.20
C GLY A 53 -6.41 14.63 -6.57
N GLY A 54 -6.92 13.81 -5.65
CA GLY A 54 -8.08 12.93 -5.88
C GLY A 54 -7.74 11.56 -6.48
N SER A 55 -6.45 11.24 -6.66
CA SER A 55 -5.99 9.92 -7.07
C SER A 55 -5.05 9.33 -6.02
N LEU A 56 -5.02 7.99 -5.93
CA LEU A 56 -4.03 7.29 -5.10
C LEU A 56 -2.75 7.08 -5.90
N ARG A 57 -1.61 7.33 -5.26
CA ARG A 57 -0.28 7.14 -5.85
C ARG A 57 0.60 6.32 -4.92
N LEU A 58 1.48 5.53 -5.50
CA LEU A 58 2.55 4.84 -4.80
C LEU A 58 3.62 5.85 -4.35
N THR A 59 3.99 5.80 -3.07
CA THR A 59 5.09 6.60 -2.52
C THR A 59 6.44 5.94 -2.82
N ILE A 60 7.52 6.63 -2.46
CA ILE A 60 8.88 6.06 -2.49
C ILE A 60 8.98 4.85 -1.55
N THR A 61 8.36 4.92 -0.37
CA THR A 61 8.33 3.83 0.60
C THR A 61 7.64 2.59 0.00
N GLY A 62 6.45 2.76 -0.57
CA GLY A 62 5.71 1.66 -1.22
C GLY A 62 6.46 1.05 -2.41
N ASP A 63 7.12 1.86 -3.22
CA ASP A 63 7.97 1.38 -4.33
C ASP A 63 9.14 0.52 -3.84
N ASN A 64 9.79 0.92 -2.74
CA ASN A 64 10.87 0.15 -2.15
C ASN A 64 10.38 -1.20 -1.59
N ILE A 65 9.18 -1.26 -1.01
CA ILE A 65 8.58 -2.51 -0.54
C ILE A 65 8.30 -3.44 -1.73
N CYS A 66 7.70 -2.92 -2.80
CA CYS A 66 7.50 -3.67 -4.04
C CYS A 66 8.81 -4.26 -4.58
N LYS A 67 9.91 -3.49 -4.57
CA LYS A 67 11.23 -3.97 -4.99
C LYS A 67 11.82 -5.03 -4.08
N GLN A 68 11.71 -4.85 -2.76
CA GLN A 68 12.20 -5.82 -1.77
C GLN A 68 11.51 -7.18 -1.92
N LEU A 69 10.21 -7.20 -2.24
CA LEU A 69 9.47 -8.44 -2.48
C LEU A 69 9.92 -9.16 -3.74
N SER A 70 10.24 -8.43 -4.83
CA SER A 70 10.84 -9.06 -6.03
C SER A 70 12.11 -9.83 -5.70
N VAL A 71 12.96 -9.26 -4.84
CA VAL A 71 14.25 -9.85 -4.46
C VAL A 71 14.05 -11.06 -3.56
N ARG A 72 13.01 -11.07 -2.71
CA ARG A 72 12.74 -12.16 -1.76
C ARG A 72 12.16 -13.43 -2.43
N THR A 73 11.49 -13.28 -3.57
CA THR A 73 10.92 -14.40 -4.34
C THR A 73 11.82 -14.94 -5.46
N ALA A 74 13.04 -14.41 -5.61
CA ALA A 74 14.01 -14.79 -6.65
C ALA A 74 15.01 -15.85 -6.18
#